data_AF-A0A165R182-F1
#
_entry.id   AF-A0A165R182-F1
#
_cell.length_a   1.000
_cell.length_b   1.000
_cell.length_c   1.000
_cell.angle_alpha   90.00
_cell.angle_beta   90.00
_cell.angle_gamma   90.00
#
_symmetry.space_group_name_H-M   'P 1'
#
loop_
_entity.id
_entity.type
_entity.pdbx_description
1 polymer ?
#
loop_
_entity_poly.entity_id
_entity_poly.type
_entity_poly.pdbx_seq_one_letter_code
_entity_poly.pdbx_strand_id
1 'polypeptide(L)'
;MNTPAPLDTPHARLRFELRHRHVRQLSQIGDDYKLRTEPSPDDPINVQMLMQWTQEAQQQFDNAVAKQIFGQKGTISWEIAIVTFLEAAAMYLRDVGLVVAAIKEAKAGNKEKATEYLVKSEEGINEIAAFWGFEYTTICDLFSTTPDGHLLIVGPFCGAFSPKDQSNPFIGIGFKGTSSTQEMITDIVRQPQATGSSSILWGTNVSAGVFNCLFGTYGDWGVPMDHIMGYIQTYAALLPEGANQLITHVTGHSLGASYATLCYAQLLQCQSTNTVLGDLYAFGSPRIGENSFASQLKTALKTAQGSTWRVVDQDDSVTALPPAPAHLVGPLPLQDDPRVYIHVDSGYRIFRGNLPVAIESEIDQDPGPAPQTVEYISDLQHEQDHSPVYYWASLLVANGTSGV
;
A
#
# COMPACT_ATOMS: atom_id res chain seq x y z
N MET A 1 -5.75 -7.52 37.37
CA MET A 1 -4.37 -7.26 36.93
C MET A 1 -3.88 -8.53 36.26
N ASN A 2 -4.02 -8.63 34.93
CA ASN A 2 -3.40 -9.71 34.19
C ASN A 2 -1.95 -9.29 33.92
N THR A 3 -1.01 -10.06 34.43
CA THR A 3 0.41 -9.96 34.09
C THR A 3 0.54 -10.08 32.56
N PRO A 4 1.30 -9.21 31.87
CA PRO A 4 1.55 -9.42 30.45
C PRO A 4 2.27 -10.76 30.27
N ALA A 5 1.84 -11.55 29.29
CA ALA A 5 2.60 -12.71 28.86
C ALA A 5 4.04 -12.27 28.55
N PRO A 6 5.07 -13.05 28.92
CA PRO A 6 6.45 -12.65 28.67
C PRO A 6 6.68 -12.47 27.16
N LEU A 7 7.37 -11.38 26.82
CA LEU A 7 7.77 -11.07 25.44
C LEU A 7 8.94 -12.01 25.07
N ASP A 8 8.58 -13.27 24.81
CA ASP A 8 9.52 -14.40 24.70
C ASP A 8 10.38 -14.38 23.43
N THR A 9 10.06 -13.53 22.44
CA THR A 9 10.86 -13.39 21.21
C THR A 9 11.28 -11.93 20.97
N PRO A 10 12.45 -11.70 20.34
CA PRO A 10 12.87 -10.35 19.94
C PRO A 10 11.85 -9.65 19.02
N HIS A 11 11.22 -10.39 18.10
CA HIS A 11 10.16 -9.87 17.23
C HIS A 11 8.91 -9.43 18.01
N ALA A 12 8.51 -10.19 19.04
CA ALA A 12 7.41 -9.78 19.92
C ALA A 12 7.71 -8.47 20.66
N ARG A 13 8.97 -8.26 21.07
CA ARG A 13 9.42 -6.99 21.69
C ARG A 13 9.37 -5.83 20.70
N LEU A 14 9.86 -6.01 19.48
CA LEU A 14 9.79 -5.00 18.42
C LEU A 14 8.34 -4.57 18.15
N ARG A 15 7.42 -5.54 18.02
CA ARG A 15 5.97 -5.27 17.84
C ARG A 15 5.38 -4.50 19.01
N PHE A 16 5.76 -4.87 20.24
CA PHE A 16 5.32 -4.17 21.44
C PHE A 16 5.80 -2.72 21.49
N GLU A 17 7.09 -2.48 21.20
CA GLU A 17 7.69 -1.14 21.16
C GLU A 17 7.05 -0.25 20.09
N LEU A 18 6.82 -0.79 18.89
CA LEU A 18 6.14 -0.08 17.80
C LEU A 18 4.71 0.32 18.20
N ARG A 19 3.97 -0.57 18.87
CA ARG A 19 2.62 -0.27 19.34
C ARG A 19 2.60 0.85 20.38
N HIS A 20 3.53 0.83 21.32
CA HIS A 20 3.67 1.93 22.30
C HIS A 20 4.02 3.25 21.62
N ARG A 21 4.89 3.22 20.62
CA ARG A 21 5.21 4.38 19.79
C ARG A 21 3.97 4.89 19.06
N HIS A 22 3.15 3.99 18.53
CA HIS A 22 1.92 4.31 17.81
C HIS A 22 0.91 5.01 18.73
N VAL A 23 0.64 4.49 19.93
CA VAL A 23 -0.23 5.19 20.89
C VAL A 23 0.25 6.61 21.20
N ARG A 24 1.57 6.80 21.32
CA ARG A 24 2.14 8.15 21.48
C ARG A 24 1.84 9.03 20.26
N GLN A 25 1.96 8.52 19.04
CA GLN A 25 1.62 9.26 17.82
C GLN A 25 0.15 9.67 17.80
N LEU A 26 -0.76 8.74 18.12
CA LEU A 26 -2.19 9.03 18.13
C LEU A 26 -2.56 10.17 19.08
N SER A 27 -1.85 10.29 20.20
CA SER A 27 -2.05 11.39 21.15
C SER A 27 -1.62 12.77 20.61
N GLN A 28 -0.77 12.80 19.57
CA GLN A 28 -0.21 14.03 18.99
C GLN A 28 -0.99 14.55 17.78
N ILE A 29 -1.98 13.80 17.28
CA ILE A 29 -2.75 14.26 16.12
C ILE A 29 -3.54 15.51 16.52
N GLY A 30 -3.66 16.49 15.60
CA GLY A 30 -4.44 17.72 15.79
C GLY A 30 -5.91 17.47 16.10
N ASP A 31 -6.67 18.49 16.51
CA ASP A 31 -8.11 18.40 16.82
C ASP A 31 -9.02 18.74 15.62
N ASP A 32 -8.42 19.16 14.51
CA ASP A 32 -9.02 19.59 13.24
C ASP A 32 -9.43 18.44 12.30
N TYR A 33 -9.36 17.21 12.79
CA TYR A 33 -9.70 16.02 12.03
C TYR A 33 -11.20 15.73 11.98
N LYS A 34 -11.70 15.32 10.81
CA LYS A 34 -13.02 14.68 10.75
C LYS A 34 -12.88 13.19 11.00
N LEU A 35 -13.53 12.74 12.07
CA LEU A 35 -13.84 11.34 12.28
C LEU A 35 -14.92 10.94 11.29
N ARG A 36 -14.60 10.07 10.33
CA ARG A 36 -15.62 9.46 9.49
C ARG A 36 -16.58 8.70 10.41
N THR A 37 -17.86 9.05 10.33
CA THR A 37 -18.95 8.44 11.12
C THR A 37 -19.81 7.50 10.28
N GLU A 38 -19.46 7.30 9.01
CA GLU A 38 -20.25 6.51 8.06
C GLU A 38 -19.46 5.28 7.56
N PRO A 39 -20.01 4.06 7.65
CA PRO A 39 -19.42 2.90 6.98
C PRO A 39 -19.38 3.14 5.46
N SER A 40 -18.31 2.69 4.80
CA SER A 40 -18.27 2.72 3.35
C SER A 40 -19.21 1.65 2.79
N PRO A 41 -20.04 1.97 1.78
CA PRO A 41 -21.00 1.04 1.20
C PRO A 41 -20.38 0.02 0.23
N ASP A 42 -19.06 0.00 0.04
CA ASP A 42 -18.37 -0.99 -0.80
C ASP A 42 -18.25 -2.31 -0.05
N ASP A 43 -18.62 -3.44 -0.69
CA ASP A 43 -18.62 -4.78 -0.10
C ASP A 43 -17.32 -5.03 0.69
N PRO A 44 -17.38 -5.04 2.04
CA PRO A 44 -16.16 -4.99 2.82
C PRO A 44 -15.45 -6.34 2.71
N ILE A 45 -14.18 -6.26 2.27
CA ILE A 45 -13.24 -7.36 2.45
C ILE A 45 -13.33 -7.81 3.90
N ASN A 46 -13.51 -9.11 4.10
CA ASN A 46 -13.60 -9.73 5.41
C ASN A 46 -12.68 -10.95 5.46
N VAL A 47 -12.39 -11.40 6.68
CA VAL A 47 -11.42 -12.48 6.92
C VAL A 47 -11.83 -13.77 6.21
N GLN A 48 -13.11 -14.15 6.26
CA GLN A 48 -13.58 -15.39 5.63
C GLN A 48 -13.41 -15.38 4.11
N MET A 49 -13.65 -14.22 3.49
CA MET A 49 -13.43 -14.02 2.06
C MET A 49 -11.96 -14.23 1.70
N LEU A 50 -11.03 -13.62 2.45
CA LEU A 50 -9.59 -13.79 2.19
C LEU A 50 -9.12 -15.23 2.45
N MET A 51 -9.66 -15.91 3.47
CA MET A 51 -9.38 -17.33 3.70
C MET A 51 -9.85 -18.18 2.52
N GLN A 52 -11.05 -17.92 1.99
CA GLN A 52 -11.58 -18.63 0.82
C GLN A 52 -10.71 -18.36 -0.42
N TRP A 53 -10.37 -17.10 -0.70
CA TRP A 53 -9.46 -16.74 -1.80
C TRP A 53 -8.11 -17.44 -1.68
N THR A 54 -7.54 -17.48 -0.48
CA THR A 54 -6.29 -18.22 -0.24
C THR A 54 -6.43 -19.70 -0.57
N GLN A 55 -7.55 -20.33 -0.17
CA GLN A 55 -7.81 -21.75 -0.45
C GLN A 55 -8.02 -22.02 -1.95
N GLU A 56 -8.69 -21.13 -2.67
CA GLU A 56 -8.90 -21.21 -4.12
C GLU A 56 -7.58 -21.20 -4.90
N ALA A 57 -6.57 -20.46 -4.41
CA ALA A 57 -5.24 -20.34 -5.01
C ALA A 57 -4.11 -20.97 -4.16
N GLN A 58 -4.43 -21.98 -3.34
CA GLN A 58 -3.52 -22.51 -2.32
C GLN A 58 -2.17 -22.94 -2.90
N GLN A 59 -2.19 -23.64 -4.03
CA GLN A 59 -0.95 -24.11 -4.67
C GLN A 59 -0.04 -22.94 -5.07
N GLN A 60 -0.61 -21.87 -5.62
CA GLN A 60 0.15 -20.70 -6.04
C GLN A 60 0.61 -19.87 -4.85
N PHE A 61 -0.21 -19.78 -3.80
CA PHE A 61 0.20 -19.20 -2.53
C PHE A 61 1.43 -19.91 -1.96
N ASP A 62 1.37 -21.25 -1.84
CA ASP A 62 2.47 -22.06 -1.30
C ASP A 62 3.74 -21.95 -2.16
N ASN A 63 3.59 -21.96 -3.49
CA ASN A 63 4.70 -21.79 -4.43
C ASN A 63 5.37 -20.42 -4.29
N ALA A 64 4.59 -19.35 -4.14
CA ALA A 64 5.10 -18.00 -3.97
C ALA A 64 5.83 -17.84 -2.62
N VAL A 65 5.26 -18.39 -1.53
CA VAL A 65 5.90 -18.38 -0.20
C VAL A 65 7.20 -19.16 -0.20
N ALA A 66 7.25 -20.33 -0.86
CA ALA A 66 8.48 -21.12 -1.00
C ALA A 66 9.60 -20.36 -1.74
N LYS A 67 9.26 -19.35 -2.55
CA LYS A 67 10.18 -18.47 -3.27
C LYS A 67 10.47 -17.16 -2.51
N GLN A 68 10.12 -17.06 -1.22
CA GLN A 68 10.20 -15.82 -0.42
C GLN A 68 9.45 -14.64 -1.08
N ILE A 69 8.39 -14.94 -1.86
CA ILE A 69 7.56 -13.96 -2.58
C ILE A 69 8.42 -13.09 -3.51
N PHE A 70 9.39 -13.73 -4.19
CA PHE A 70 10.32 -13.07 -5.09
C PHE A 70 10.36 -13.72 -6.48
N GLY A 71 10.05 -12.93 -7.51
CA GLY A 71 9.93 -13.38 -8.88
C GLY A 71 11.25 -13.36 -9.66
N GLN A 72 11.17 -13.86 -10.90
CA GLN A 72 12.27 -13.72 -11.84
C GLN A 72 12.28 -12.31 -12.41
N LYS A 73 13.45 -11.66 -12.38
CA LYS A 73 13.61 -10.30 -12.92
C LYS A 73 13.09 -10.18 -14.35
N GLY A 74 12.25 -9.17 -14.58
CA GLY A 74 11.71 -8.84 -15.91
C GLY A 74 10.60 -9.77 -16.41
N THR A 75 10.13 -10.73 -15.60
CA THR A 75 8.96 -11.55 -15.92
C THR A 75 7.97 -11.50 -14.77
N ILE A 76 6.72 -11.12 -15.05
CA ILE A 76 5.68 -11.07 -14.02
C ILE A 76 5.37 -12.48 -13.52
N SER A 77 5.23 -12.64 -12.20
CA SER A 77 4.81 -13.89 -11.57
C SER A 77 3.40 -13.73 -11.04
N TRP A 78 2.42 -14.34 -11.71
CA TRP A 78 1.02 -14.29 -11.28
C TRP A 78 0.78 -14.99 -9.94
N GLU A 79 1.58 -16.01 -9.60
CA GLU A 79 1.56 -16.64 -8.28
C GLU A 79 1.92 -15.64 -7.17
N ILE A 80 2.92 -14.79 -7.43
CA ILE A 80 3.34 -13.74 -6.48
C ILE A 80 2.34 -12.58 -6.49
N ALA A 81 1.76 -12.25 -7.64
CA ALA A 81 0.68 -11.27 -7.73
C ALA A 81 -0.52 -11.67 -6.83
N ILE A 82 -0.86 -12.96 -6.76
CA ILE A 82 -1.92 -13.46 -5.86
C ILE A 82 -1.59 -13.17 -4.39
N VAL A 83 -0.39 -13.54 -3.92
CA VAL A 83 -0.02 -13.37 -2.50
C VAL A 83 0.08 -11.89 -2.13
N THR A 84 0.73 -11.08 -2.96
CA THR A 84 0.85 -9.64 -2.73
C THR A 84 -0.50 -8.92 -2.82
N PHE A 85 -1.42 -9.38 -3.67
CA PHE A 85 -2.79 -8.87 -3.69
C PHE A 85 -3.55 -9.22 -2.42
N LEU A 86 -3.42 -10.46 -1.91
CA LEU A 86 -4.02 -10.86 -0.64
C LEU A 86 -3.51 -10.00 0.53
N GLU A 87 -2.20 -9.73 0.59
CA GLU A 87 -1.61 -8.80 1.56
C GLU A 87 -2.19 -7.39 1.43
N ALA A 88 -2.28 -6.85 0.20
CA ALA A 88 -2.88 -5.53 -0.06
C ALA A 88 -4.37 -5.47 0.34
N ALA A 89 -5.14 -6.53 0.08
CA ALA A 89 -6.54 -6.63 0.45
C ALA A 89 -6.72 -6.78 1.97
N ALA A 90 -5.84 -7.52 2.65
CA ALA A 90 -5.87 -7.67 4.11
C ALA A 90 -5.72 -6.32 4.83
N MET A 91 -5.00 -5.35 4.26
CA MET A 91 -4.89 -4.01 4.84
C MET A 91 -6.25 -3.32 5.05
N TYR A 92 -7.29 -3.69 4.31
CA TYR A 92 -8.65 -3.15 4.48
C TYR A 92 -9.40 -3.72 5.69
N LEU A 93 -8.89 -4.79 6.33
CA LEU A 93 -9.52 -5.40 7.51
C LEU A 93 -9.33 -4.60 8.81
N ARG A 94 -8.52 -3.52 8.81
CA ARG A 94 -8.31 -2.72 10.01
C ARG A 94 -9.58 -1.97 10.38
N ASP A 95 -10.09 -2.19 11.59
CA ASP A 95 -11.29 -1.52 12.08
C ASP A 95 -10.98 -0.05 12.40
N VAL A 96 -11.43 0.82 11.50
CA VAL A 96 -11.29 2.27 11.62
C VAL A 96 -11.97 2.81 12.88
N GLY A 97 -13.14 2.30 13.26
CA GLY A 97 -13.87 2.75 14.44
C GLY A 97 -13.07 2.54 15.72
N LEU A 98 -12.34 1.44 15.80
CA LEU A 98 -11.44 1.14 16.91
C LEU A 98 -10.16 1.99 16.88
N VAL A 99 -9.60 2.31 15.71
CA VAL A 99 -8.49 3.28 15.62
C VAL A 99 -8.93 4.66 16.14
N VAL A 100 -10.14 5.08 15.76
CA VAL A 100 -10.75 6.33 16.24
C VAL A 100 -10.95 6.30 17.76
N ALA A 101 -11.40 5.18 18.32
CA ALA A 101 -11.51 5.01 19.76
C ALA A 101 -10.13 5.07 20.44
N ALA A 102 -9.10 4.48 19.84
CA ALA A 102 -7.73 4.54 20.34
C ALA A 102 -7.19 5.98 20.37
N ILE A 103 -7.44 6.79 19.33
CA ILE A 103 -7.05 8.21 19.31
C ILE A 103 -7.66 8.97 20.49
N LYS A 104 -8.97 8.80 20.72
CA LYS A 104 -9.68 9.46 21.82
C LYS A 104 -9.06 9.13 23.18
N GLU A 105 -8.79 7.85 23.43
CA GLU A 105 -8.18 7.40 24.68
C GLU A 105 -6.72 7.85 24.81
N ALA A 106 -5.95 7.83 23.72
CA ALA A 106 -4.56 8.29 23.70
C ALA A 106 -4.47 9.79 24.06
N LYS A 107 -5.35 10.62 23.48
CA LYS A 107 -5.45 12.05 23.81
C LYS A 107 -5.90 12.31 25.25
N ALA A 108 -6.76 11.44 25.80
CA ALA A 108 -7.15 11.49 27.20
C ALA A 108 -6.06 11.02 28.17
N GLY A 109 -4.92 10.53 27.66
CA GLY A 109 -3.82 9.99 28.47
C GLY A 109 -4.01 8.52 28.89
N ASN A 110 -5.09 7.87 28.45
CA ASN A 110 -5.43 6.48 28.77
C ASN A 110 -4.68 5.51 27.84
N LYS A 111 -3.36 5.44 27.97
CA LYS A 111 -2.47 4.72 27.06
C LYS A 111 -2.79 3.22 26.96
N GLU A 112 -3.12 2.58 28.06
CA GLU A 112 -3.43 1.14 28.09
C GLU A 112 -4.69 0.82 27.27
N LYS A 113 -5.72 1.66 27.41
CA LYS A 113 -6.99 1.49 26.69
C LYS A 113 -6.84 1.85 25.20
N ALA A 114 -6.02 2.86 24.89
CA ALA A 114 -5.65 3.16 23.51
C ALA A 114 -4.92 1.98 22.85
N THR A 115 -3.97 1.35 23.56
CA THR A 115 -3.29 0.13 23.11
C THR A 115 -4.28 -1.00 22.87
N GLU A 116 -5.23 -1.22 23.79
CA GLU A 116 -6.26 -2.25 23.65
C GLU A 116 -7.10 -2.05 22.38
N TYR A 117 -7.56 -0.83 22.13
CA TYR A 117 -8.31 -0.52 20.92
C TYR A 117 -7.49 -0.69 19.65
N LEU A 118 -6.19 -0.34 19.66
CA LEU A 118 -5.33 -0.61 18.50
C LEU A 118 -5.14 -2.09 18.23
N VAL A 119 -4.92 -2.90 19.27
CA VAL A 119 -4.82 -4.37 19.11
C VAL A 119 -6.11 -4.91 18.49
N LYS A 120 -7.26 -4.51 19.03
CA LYS A 120 -8.57 -4.93 18.51
C LYS A 120 -8.79 -4.47 17.08
N SER A 121 -8.32 -3.27 16.72
CA SER A 121 -8.45 -2.75 15.36
C SER A 121 -7.74 -3.61 14.31
N GLU A 122 -6.74 -4.39 14.71
CA GLU A 122 -5.92 -5.21 13.82
C GLU A 122 -6.28 -6.70 13.89
N GLU A 123 -7.34 -7.10 14.62
CA GLU A 123 -7.70 -8.51 14.83
C GLU A 123 -7.91 -9.26 13.52
N GLY A 124 -8.66 -8.69 12.57
CA GLY A 124 -8.88 -9.31 11.27
C GLY A 124 -7.59 -9.53 10.47
N ILE A 125 -6.67 -8.55 10.48
CA ILE A 125 -5.37 -8.68 9.79
C ILE A 125 -4.52 -9.76 10.45
N ASN A 126 -4.47 -9.78 11.79
CA ASN A 126 -3.71 -10.80 12.52
C ASN A 126 -4.31 -12.20 12.34
N GLU A 127 -5.63 -12.33 12.23
CA GLU A 127 -6.30 -13.61 11.99
C GLU A 127 -5.94 -14.17 10.61
N ILE A 128 -6.05 -13.36 9.54
CA ILE A 128 -5.69 -13.82 8.20
C ILE A 128 -4.17 -14.06 8.06
N ALA A 129 -3.33 -13.21 8.65
CA ALA A 129 -1.88 -13.45 8.67
C ALA A 129 -1.54 -14.75 9.39
N ALA A 130 -2.19 -15.05 10.53
CA ALA A 130 -1.97 -16.30 11.23
C ALA A 130 -2.42 -17.52 10.41
N PHE A 131 -3.51 -17.41 9.65
CA PHE A 131 -3.97 -18.44 8.72
C PHE A 131 -2.93 -18.74 7.63
N TRP A 132 -2.22 -17.72 7.14
CA TRP A 132 -1.10 -17.84 6.20
C TRP A 132 0.20 -18.38 6.82
N GLY A 133 0.24 -18.59 8.14
CA GLY A 133 1.48 -18.90 8.84
C GLY A 133 2.42 -17.69 8.98
N PHE A 134 1.89 -16.47 8.87
CA PHE A 134 2.62 -15.22 8.99
C PHE A 134 2.35 -14.52 10.34
N GLU A 135 3.12 -13.47 10.60
CA GLU A 135 2.87 -12.44 11.59
C GLU A 135 2.62 -11.11 10.88
N TYR A 136 1.83 -10.24 11.51
CA TYR A 136 1.54 -8.90 10.99
C TYR A 136 1.96 -7.81 11.99
N THR A 137 2.56 -6.73 11.49
CA THR A 137 2.96 -5.57 12.31
C THR A 137 2.62 -4.27 11.60
N THR A 138 1.79 -3.42 12.23
CA THR A 138 1.64 -2.03 11.78
C THR A 138 2.92 -1.25 12.08
N ILE A 139 3.50 -0.64 11.05
CA ILE A 139 4.73 0.15 11.17
C ILE A 139 4.39 1.63 11.35
N CYS A 140 3.44 2.14 10.57
CA CYS A 140 3.17 3.57 10.50
C CYS A 140 1.73 3.86 10.08
N ASP A 141 1.16 4.92 10.65
CA ASP A 141 -0.10 5.51 10.19
C ASP A 141 0.23 6.77 9.39
N LEU A 142 -0.16 6.78 8.13
CA LEU A 142 0.16 7.85 7.19
C LEU A 142 -0.91 8.94 7.33
N PHE A 143 -0.88 9.65 8.45
CA PHE A 143 -1.77 10.77 8.70
C PHE A 143 -1.56 11.87 7.65
N SER A 144 -2.63 12.52 7.21
CA SER A 144 -2.57 13.57 6.18
C SER A 144 -2.56 14.99 6.74
N THR A 145 -2.74 15.18 8.05
CA THR A 145 -2.72 16.51 8.68
C THR A 145 -1.27 16.98 8.84
N THR A 146 -0.71 17.59 7.80
CA THR A 146 0.23 18.70 7.99
C THR A 146 -0.54 19.91 8.54
N PRO A 147 0.12 20.95 9.11
CA PRO A 147 -0.51 22.16 9.66
C PRO A 147 -1.42 22.98 8.72
N ASP A 148 -1.67 22.51 7.49
CA ASP A 148 -2.27 23.26 6.39
C ASP A 148 -3.66 22.76 5.96
N GLY A 149 -4.33 21.92 6.78
CA GLY A 149 -5.80 21.79 6.76
C GLY A 149 -6.42 20.76 5.80
N HIS A 150 -5.98 19.50 5.84
CA HIS A 150 -6.68 18.38 5.19
C HIS A 150 -7.59 17.60 6.16
N LEU A 151 -8.68 17.03 5.63
CA LEU A 151 -9.93 16.80 6.36
C LEU A 151 -10.11 15.43 7.03
N LEU A 152 -9.26 14.41 6.80
CA LEU A 152 -9.59 13.02 7.20
C LEU A 152 -8.45 12.33 7.98
N ILE A 153 -8.76 11.89 9.21
CA ILE A 153 -7.88 11.07 10.06
C ILE A 153 -7.92 9.58 9.72
N VAL A 154 -8.80 9.16 8.82
CA VAL A 154 -8.96 7.75 8.41
C VAL A 154 -7.94 7.41 7.30
N GLY A 155 -6.68 7.68 7.61
CA GLY A 155 -5.61 7.72 6.65
C GLY A 155 -5.15 6.34 6.17
N PRO A 156 -4.41 6.32 5.05
CA PRO A 156 -3.63 5.18 4.66
C PRO A 156 -2.66 4.79 5.79
N PHE A 157 -2.30 3.51 5.88
CA PHE A 157 -1.32 3.05 6.86
C PHE A 157 -0.44 1.98 6.22
N CYS A 158 0.73 1.78 6.82
CA CYS A 158 1.71 0.80 6.38
C CYS A 158 1.86 -0.30 7.42
N GLY A 159 1.92 -1.54 6.94
CA GLY A 159 2.13 -2.72 7.74
C GLY A 159 3.11 -3.68 7.09
N ALA A 160 3.59 -4.64 7.88
CA ALA A 160 4.49 -5.68 7.44
C ALA A 160 3.93 -7.07 7.74
N PHE A 161 3.96 -7.93 6.74
CA PHE A 161 3.74 -9.37 6.86
C PHE A 161 5.09 -10.09 6.84
N SER A 162 5.26 -11.09 7.69
CA SER A 162 6.47 -11.91 7.70
C SER A 162 6.16 -13.36 8.09
N PRO A 163 6.85 -14.37 7.56
CA PRO A 163 6.56 -15.77 7.89
C PRO A 163 6.90 -16.05 9.35
N LYS A 164 6.19 -16.97 10.02
CA LYS A 164 6.57 -17.43 11.37
C LYS A 164 7.86 -18.24 11.34
N ASP A 165 8.05 -19.03 10.28
CA ASP A 165 9.32 -19.72 10.01
C ASP A 165 10.32 -18.75 9.38
N GLN A 166 11.44 -18.53 10.06
CA GLN A 166 12.49 -17.59 9.65
C GLN A 166 13.63 -18.24 8.86
N SER A 167 13.52 -19.52 8.45
CA SER A 167 14.57 -20.16 7.65
C SER A 167 14.74 -19.50 6.28
N ASN A 168 13.62 -19.12 5.65
CA ASN A 168 13.52 -18.42 4.38
C ASN A 168 12.77 -17.09 4.60
N PRO A 169 13.40 -16.09 5.24
CA PRO A 169 12.68 -14.94 5.76
C PRO A 169 12.31 -13.96 4.64
N PHE A 170 11.12 -13.38 4.72
CA PHE A 170 10.72 -12.23 3.90
C PHE A 170 9.94 -11.21 4.72
N ILE A 171 9.84 -9.99 4.19
CA ILE A 171 8.92 -8.96 4.68
C ILE A 171 8.09 -8.43 3.50
N GLY A 172 6.77 -8.56 3.61
CA GLY A 172 5.82 -7.89 2.73
C GLY A 172 5.36 -6.58 3.31
N ILE A 173 5.80 -5.46 2.74
CA ILE A 173 5.33 -4.12 3.14
C ILE A 173 4.03 -3.81 2.40
N GLY A 174 2.91 -3.87 3.12
CA GLY A 174 1.58 -3.56 2.60
C GLY A 174 1.14 -2.14 2.94
N PHE A 175 0.44 -1.50 2.01
CA PHE A 175 -0.19 -0.19 2.21
C PHE A 175 -1.70 -0.24 1.98
N LYS A 176 -2.45 0.30 2.93
CA LYS A 176 -3.91 0.50 2.79
C LYS A 176 -4.19 1.68 1.85
N GLY A 177 -5.12 1.50 0.92
CA GLY A 177 -5.71 2.59 0.15
C GLY A 177 -6.88 3.29 0.85
N THR A 178 -7.53 4.22 0.16
CA THR A 178 -8.74 4.88 0.67
C THR A 178 -9.90 3.89 0.66
N SER A 179 -10.77 3.97 1.67
CA SER A 179 -11.93 3.08 1.80
C SER A 179 -13.11 3.46 0.90
N SER A 180 -12.97 4.49 0.06
CA SER A 180 -13.98 4.97 -0.89
C SER A 180 -13.27 5.52 -2.12
N THR A 181 -13.66 5.03 -3.30
CA THR A 181 -13.20 5.49 -4.61
C THR A 181 -13.63 6.94 -4.84
N GLN A 182 -14.86 7.29 -4.50
CA GLN A 182 -15.40 8.64 -4.63
C GLN A 182 -14.62 9.65 -3.77
N GLU A 183 -14.23 9.27 -2.55
CA GLU A 183 -13.38 10.09 -1.67
C GLU A 183 -11.95 10.19 -2.24
N MET A 184 -11.38 9.10 -2.74
CA MET A 184 -10.07 9.14 -3.38
C MET A 184 -10.05 10.12 -4.57
N ILE A 185 -11.09 10.11 -5.40
CA ILE A 185 -11.21 11.02 -6.54
C ILE A 185 -11.24 12.48 -6.06
N THR A 186 -11.86 12.80 -4.91
CA THR A 186 -11.80 14.16 -4.32
C THR A 186 -10.48 14.48 -3.63
N ASP A 187 -9.83 13.47 -3.04
CA ASP A 187 -8.80 13.65 -2.03
C ASP A 187 -7.37 13.44 -2.52
N ILE A 188 -7.15 12.91 -3.74
CA ILE A 188 -5.82 12.97 -4.35
C ILE A 188 -5.43 14.45 -4.40
N VAL A 189 -4.46 14.84 -3.57
CA VAL A 189 -3.78 16.13 -3.71
C VAL A 189 -2.89 16.03 -4.93
N ARG A 190 -3.44 16.48 -6.06
CA ARG A 190 -2.84 16.43 -7.40
C ARG A 190 -1.69 17.43 -7.60
N GLN A 191 -1.38 18.26 -6.60
CA GLN A 191 -0.30 19.24 -6.71
C GLN A 191 1.05 18.53 -6.82
N PRO A 192 1.89 18.86 -7.82
CA PRO A 192 3.25 18.36 -7.87
C PRO A 192 4.05 18.96 -6.73
N GLN A 193 4.87 18.13 -6.12
CA GLN A 193 5.83 18.50 -5.11
C GLN A 193 7.20 18.02 -5.54
N ALA A 194 8.13 18.98 -5.65
CA ALA A 194 9.54 18.65 -5.75
C ALA A 194 9.98 17.99 -4.45
N THR A 195 10.66 16.85 -4.55
CA THR A 195 11.12 16.10 -3.36
C THR A 195 12.28 16.81 -2.64
N GLY A 196 12.84 17.86 -3.25
CA GLY A 196 13.76 18.83 -2.64
C GLY A 196 15.21 18.36 -2.50
N SER A 197 15.47 17.05 -2.48
CA SER A 197 16.80 16.48 -2.36
C SER A 197 17.00 15.31 -3.34
N SER A 198 18.18 15.20 -3.93
CA SER A 198 18.54 14.04 -4.76
C SER A 198 18.59 12.73 -3.96
N SER A 199 18.66 12.78 -2.62
CA SER A 199 18.59 11.60 -1.74
C SER A 199 17.17 11.09 -1.49
N ILE A 200 16.15 11.85 -1.89
CA ILE A 200 14.75 11.52 -1.71
C ILE A 200 14.11 11.45 -3.10
N LEU A 201 13.79 10.24 -3.55
CA LEU A 201 13.19 10.00 -4.87
C LEU A 201 13.94 10.73 -6.00
N TRP A 202 15.27 10.75 -5.92
CA TRP A 202 16.17 11.40 -6.89
C TRP A 202 15.92 12.89 -7.17
N GLY A 203 15.26 13.63 -6.28
CA GLY A 203 14.99 15.06 -6.51
C GLY A 203 13.90 15.33 -7.57
N THR A 204 13.01 14.36 -7.80
CA THR A 204 11.97 14.41 -8.85
C THR A 204 10.69 15.08 -8.36
N ASN A 205 9.66 15.16 -9.23
CA ASN A 205 8.36 15.71 -8.90
C ASN A 205 7.31 14.59 -8.82
N VAL A 206 6.59 14.54 -7.71
CA VAL A 206 5.54 13.55 -7.44
C VAL A 206 4.31 14.21 -6.82
N SER A 207 3.21 13.47 -6.65
CA SER A 207 2.02 13.96 -5.94
C SER A 207 2.38 14.39 -4.51
N ALA A 208 2.07 15.64 -4.17
CA ALA A 208 2.25 16.20 -2.83
C ALA A 208 1.50 15.41 -1.77
N GLY A 209 0.28 14.94 -2.07
CA GLY A 209 -0.51 14.15 -1.14
C GLY A 209 0.18 12.84 -0.78
N VAL A 210 0.67 12.12 -1.80
CA VAL A 210 1.35 10.84 -1.58
C VAL A 210 2.72 11.06 -0.94
N PHE A 211 3.45 12.08 -1.38
CA PHE A 211 4.77 12.41 -0.86
C PHE A 211 4.73 12.82 0.61
N ASN A 212 3.88 13.78 0.99
CA ASN A 212 3.84 14.30 2.36
C ASN A 212 3.44 13.22 3.36
N CYS A 213 2.54 12.33 2.97
CA CYS A 213 2.15 11.16 3.77
C CYS A 213 3.33 10.24 4.09
N LEU A 214 4.34 10.08 3.21
CA LEU A 214 5.48 9.19 3.42
C LEU A 214 6.75 9.89 3.92
N PHE A 215 6.99 11.12 3.48
CA PHE A 215 8.24 11.87 3.66
C PHE A 215 8.08 13.10 4.56
N GLY A 216 6.85 13.47 4.93
CA GLY A 216 6.57 14.53 5.88
C GLY A 216 6.89 14.13 7.32
N THR A 217 7.11 15.14 8.17
CA THR A 217 7.35 14.97 9.60
C THR A 217 6.06 15.22 10.38
N TYR A 218 5.71 14.33 11.32
CA TYR A 218 4.53 14.51 12.18
C TYR A 218 4.93 14.67 13.64
N GLY A 219 5.07 15.92 14.09
CA GLY A 219 5.54 16.21 15.44
C GLY A 219 6.88 15.51 15.75
N ASP A 220 7.01 14.95 16.95
CA ASP A 220 8.21 14.21 17.37
C ASP A 220 8.30 12.79 16.76
N TRP A 221 7.33 12.38 15.96
CA TRP A 221 7.29 11.03 15.42
C TRP A 221 8.40 10.77 14.39
N GLY A 222 8.80 11.81 13.65
CA GLY A 222 9.72 11.71 12.53
C GLY A 222 9.00 11.37 11.21
N VAL A 223 9.76 10.84 10.26
CA VAL A 223 9.32 10.57 8.89
C VAL A 223 8.85 9.12 8.75
N PRO A 224 7.66 8.83 8.21
CA PRO A 224 7.15 7.46 8.03
C PRO A 224 8.09 6.53 7.27
N MET A 225 8.69 7.03 6.19
CA MET A 225 9.67 6.28 5.40
C MET A 225 10.87 5.82 6.24
N ASP A 226 11.37 6.66 7.16
CA ASP A 226 12.47 6.29 8.05
C ASP A 226 12.08 5.15 9.00
N HIS A 227 10.81 5.08 9.44
CA HIS A 227 10.32 3.98 10.28
C HIS A 227 10.24 2.67 9.49
N ILE A 228 9.83 2.72 8.22
CA ILE A 228 9.80 1.54 7.34
C ILE A 228 11.24 1.01 7.14
N MET A 229 12.18 1.89 6.80
CA MET A 229 13.59 1.52 6.63
C MET A 229 14.19 0.98 7.93
N GLY A 230 13.93 1.66 9.06
CA GLY A 230 14.40 1.23 10.38
C GLY A 230 13.78 -0.10 10.81
N TYR A 231 12.51 -0.36 10.47
CA TYR A 231 11.86 -1.64 10.72
C TYR A 231 12.54 -2.77 9.94
N ILE A 232 12.75 -2.60 8.63
CA ILE A 232 13.42 -3.61 7.78
C ILE A 232 14.82 -3.90 8.31
N GLN A 233 15.60 -2.87 8.64
CA GLN A 233 16.96 -3.03 9.18
C GLN A 233 16.95 -3.74 10.54
N THR A 234 16.04 -3.37 11.43
CA THR A 234 15.91 -3.99 12.75
C THR A 234 15.50 -5.45 12.62
N TYR A 235 14.51 -5.75 11.77
CA TYR A 235 14.05 -7.10 11.50
C TYR A 235 15.18 -7.97 10.96
N ALA A 236 15.94 -7.48 9.97
CA ALA A 236 17.10 -8.17 9.41
C ALA A 236 18.15 -8.50 10.49
N ALA A 237 18.37 -7.60 11.45
CA ALA A 237 19.31 -7.81 12.55
C ALA A 237 18.83 -8.81 13.61
N LEU A 238 17.52 -9.11 13.65
CA LEU A 238 16.92 -10.07 14.57
C LEU A 238 16.75 -11.48 13.98
N LEU A 239 17.15 -11.68 12.73
CA LEU A 239 17.10 -13.00 12.09
C LEU A 239 18.04 -13.99 12.77
N PRO A 240 17.64 -15.27 12.88
CA PRO A 240 18.49 -16.29 13.47
C PRO A 240 19.74 -16.53 12.63
N GLU A 241 20.82 -16.96 13.29
CA GLU A 241 22.05 -17.37 12.61
C GLU A 241 21.74 -18.53 11.64
N GLY A 242 22.25 -18.43 10.41
CA GLY A 242 22.00 -19.43 9.36
C GLY A 242 20.69 -19.24 8.58
N ALA A 243 19.89 -18.20 8.87
CA ALA A 243 18.78 -17.81 8.01
C ALA A 243 19.27 -17.43 6.60
N ASN A 244 18.46 -17.73 5.59
CA ASN A 244 18.69 -17.21 4.25
C ASN A 244 18.55 -15.69 4.21
N GLN A 245 19.01 -15.09 3.11
CA GLN A 245 18.95 -13.64 2.94
C GLN A 245 17.51 -13.14 3.00
N LEU A 246 17.29 -12.06 3.75
CA LEU A 246 15.99 -11.41 3.86
C LEU A 246 15.58 -10.81 2.53
N ILE A 247 14.40 -11.20 2.02
CA ILE A 247 13.77 -10.55 0.87
C ILE A 247 12.68 -9.59 1.34
N THR A 248 12.64 -8.39 0.78
CA THR A 248 11.55 -7.42 1.05
C THR A 248 10.79 -7.17 -0.24
N HIS A 249 9.48 -7.34 -0.22
CA HIS A 249 8.58 -6.94 -1.30
C HIS A 249 7.61 -5.86 -0.81
N VAL A 250 7.02 -5.13 -1.74
CA VAL A 250 6.12 -4.02 -1.44
C VAL A 250 4.83 -4.18 -2.24
N THR A 251 3.69 -3.87 -1.62
CA THR A 251 2.40 -3.95 -2.30
C THR A 251 1.37 -2.97 -1.75
N GLY A 252 0.35 -2.72 -2.55
CA GLY A 252 -0.80 -1.90 -2.19
C GLY A 252 -1.85 -1.91 -3.28
N HIS A 253 -3.06 -1.57 -2.88
CA HIS A 253 -4.22 -1.40 -3.76
C HIS A 253 -4.73 0.04 -3.71
N SER A 254 -5.23 0.57 -4.82
CA SER A 254 -5.77 1.94 -4.90
C SER A 254 -4.70 2.97 -4.52
N LEU A 255 -5.03 3.96 -3.69
CA LEU A 255 -4.06 4.91 -3.12
C LEU A 255 -2.91 4.21 -2.35
N GLY A 256 -3.13 3.00 -1.83
CA GLY A 256 -2.09 2.17 -1.23
C GLY A 256 -0.98 1.81 -2.22
N ALA A 257 -1.34 1.57 -3.48
CA ALA A 257 -0.41 1.24 -4.56
C ALA A 257 0.51 2.42 -4.91
N SER A 258 0.01 3.65 -4.76
CA SER A 258 0.81 4.88 -4.87
C SER A 258 1.89 4.97 -3.80
N TYR A 259 1.52 4.71 -2.54
CA TYR A 259 2.48 4.69 -1.43
C TYR A 259 3.50 3.57 -1.60
N ALA A 260 3.05 2.39 -2.01
CA ALA A 260 3.90 1.25 -2.31
C ALA A 260 4.95 1.61 -3.38
N THR A 261 4.55 2.34 -4.42
CA THR A 261 5.44 2.77 -5.51
C THR A 261 6.51 3.76 -5.03
N LEU A 262 6.14 4.79 -4.25
CA LEU A 262 7.11 5.74 -3.70
C LEU A 262 8.02 5.08 -2.65
N CYS A 263 7.48 4.23 -1.78
CA CYS A 263 8.25 3.47 -0.80
C CYS A 263 9.28 2.59 -1.49
N TYR A 264 8.87 1.83 -2.52
CA TYR A 264 9.77 0.95 -3.26
C TYR A 264 10.88 1.74 -3.97
N ALA A 265 10.54 2.88 -4.61
CA ALA A 265 11.52 3.75 -5.23
C ALA A 265 12.58 4.25 -4.23
N GLN A 266 12.16 4.65 -3.02
CA GLN A 266 13.09 5.06 -1.98
C GLN A 266 13.94 3.89 -1.44
N LEU A 267 13.35 2.72 -1.22
CA LEU A 267 14.09 1.51 -0.82
C LEU A 267 15.14 1.13 -1.85
N LEU A 268 14.80 1.25 -3.14
CA LEU A 268 15.70 1.00 -4.26
C LEU A 268 16.86 2.00 -4.27
N GLN A 269 16.60 3.26 -3.93
CA GLN A 269 17.63 4.28 -3.81
C GLN A 269 18.56 4.06 -2.61
N CYS A 270 18.03 3.56 -1.49
CA CYS A 270 18.74 3.40 -0.22
C CYS A 270 19.28 1.99 0.04
N GLN A 271 19.35 1.12 -0.97
CA GLN A 271 19.65 -0.31 -0.81
C GLN A 271 20.75 -0.60 0.22
N SER A 272 20.37 -1.40 1.23
CA SER A 272 21.29 -1.97 2.22
C SER A 272 21.95 -3.22 1.67
N THR A 273 23.19 -3.50 2.07
CA THR A 273 23.90 -4.72 1.68
C THR A 273 23.34 -5.99 2.32
N ASN A 274 22.54 -5.85 3.38
CA ASN A 274 22.12 -6.98 4.23
C ASN A 274 20.72 -7.51 3.89
N THR A 275 20.03 -6.90 2.92
CA THR A 275 18.66 -7.24 2.52
C THR A 275 18.54 -7.17 1.00
N VAL A 276 17.74 -8.04 0.40
CA VAL A 276 17.39 -7.93 -1.03
C VAL A 276 16.04 -7.23 -1.13
N LEU A 277 15.99 -6.17 -1.92
CA LEU A 277 14.72 -5.63 -2.38
C LEU A 277 14.22 -6.51 -3.55
N GLY A 278 13.20 -7.31 -3.25
CA GLY A 278 12.44 -8.12 -4.20
C GLY A 278 11.47 -7.27 -4.99
N ASP A 279 10.26 -7.76 -5.26
CA ASP A 279 9.36 -7.10 -6.22
C ASP A 279 8.39 -6.07 -5.59
N LEU A 280 7.89 -5.17 -6.44
CA LEU A 280 6.71 -4.34 -6.17
C LEU A 280 5.53 -4.85 -7.02
N TYR A 281 4.38 -5.05 -6.39
CA TYR A 281 3.10 -5.27 -7.07
C TYR A 281 2.10 -4.19 -6.65
N ALA A 282 1.72 -3.33 -7.60
CA ALA A 282 0.86 -2.18 -7.39
C ALA A 282 -0.47 -2.37 -8.15
N PHE A 283 -1.58 -2.50 -7.42
CA PHE A 283 -2.90 -2.82 -7.96
C PHE A 283 -3.79 -1.56 -8.00
N GLY A 284 -4.34 -1.23 -9.16
CA GLY A 284 -5.28 -0.09 -9.27
C GLY A 284 -4.63 1.25 -8.91
N SER A 285 -3.33 1.39 -9.15
CA SER A 285 -2.62 2.63 -8.78
C SER A 285 -3.07 3.79 -9.67
N PRO A 286 -3.41 4.96 -9.09
CA PRO A 286 -3.43 6.20 -9.86
C PRO A 286 -2.00 6.61 -10.26
N ARG A 287 -1.90 7.57 -11.19
CA ARG A 287 -0.63 8.21 -11.56
C ARG A 287 -0.16 9.14 -10.45
N ILE A 288 1.14 9.12 -10.14
CA ILE A 288 1.66 9.84 -8.96
C ILE A 288 2.99 10.56 -9.18
N GLY A 289 3.53 10.54 -10.40
CA GLY A 289 4.80 11.18 -10.70
C GLY A 289 4.81 11.75 -12.10
N GLU A 290 5.64 12.78 -12.29
CA GLU A 290 5.97 13.28 -13.62
C GLU A 290 6.93 12.31 -14.33
N ASN A 291 7.17 12.56 -15.63
CA ASN A 291 8.10 11.76 -16.43
C ASN A 291 9.49 11.64 -15.79
N SER A 292 9.96 12.70 -15.12
CA SER A 292 11.23 12.69 -14.39
C SER A 292 11.31 11.59 -13.32
N PHE A 293 10.24 11.35 -12.56
CA PHE A 293 10.17 10.29 -11.57
C PHE A 293 10.15 8.91 -12.22
N ALA A 294 9.27 8.70 -13.19
CA ALA A 294 9.11 7.41 -13.85
C ALA A 294 10.39 6.97 -14.59
N SER A 295 11.07 7.90 -15.28
CA SER A 295 12.33 7.63 -15.96
C SER A 295 13.48 7.29 -15.00
N GLN A 296 13.52 7.93 -13.83
CA GLN A 296 14.51 7.61 -12.80
C GLN A 296 14.27 6.23 -12.17
N LEU A 297 13.02 5.90 -11.86
CA LEU A 297 12.66 4.56 -11.38
C LEU A 297 13.02 3.48 -12.41
N LYS A 298 12.66 3.68 -13.69
CA LYS A 298 13.03 2.79 -14.80
C LYS A 298 14.55 2.60 -14.89
N THR A 299 15.31 3.67 -14.70
CA THR A 299 16.78 3.62 -14.73
C THR A 299 17.34 2.84 -13.55
N ALA A 300 16.85 3.09 -12.34
CA ALA A 300 17.27 2.38 -11.13
C ALA A 300 16.96 0.87 -11.19
N LEU A 301 15.84 0.49 -11.82
CA LEU A 301 15.45 -0.91 -12.02
C LEU A 301 16.40 -1.73 -12.89
N LYS A 302 17.18 -1.09 -13.77
CA LYS A 302 18.15 -1.78 -14.64
C LYS A 302 19.16 -2.59 -13.82
N THR A 303 19.59 -2.06 -12.68
CA THR A 303 20.56 -2.71 -11.77
C THR A 303 19.92 -3.36 -10.54
N ALA A 304 18.62 -3.19 -10.33
CA ALA A 304 17.88 -3.81 -9.22
C ALA A 304 17.84 -5.35 -9.35
N GLN A 305 17.67 -6.05 -8.23
CA GLN A 305 17.35 -7.48 -8.24
C GLN A 305 15.87 -7.70 -8.51
N GLY A 306 15.02 -6.94 -7.81
CA GLY A 306 13.58 -6.86 -7.98
C GLY A 306 13.07 -6.19 -9.25
N SER A 307 11.79 -6.41 -9.52
CA SER A 307 10.99 -5.79 -10.59
C SER A 307 9.80 -5.02 -10.01
N THR A 308 9.22 -4.13 -10.81
CA THR A 308 7.96 -3.44 -10.47
C THR A 308 6.87 -3.88 -11.44
N TRP A 309 5.68 -4.17 -10.93
CA TRP A 309 4.53 -4.59 -11.72
C TRP A 309 3.32 -3.74 -11.36
N ARG A 310 2.70 -3.13 -12.37
CA ARG A 310 1.43 -2.42 -12.22
C ARG A 310 0.31 -3.25 -12.80
N VAL A 311 -0.73 -3.52 -12.01
CA VAL A 311 -1.84 -4.39 -12.41
C VAL A 311 -3.14 -3.59 -12.42
N VAL A 312 -3.83 -3.60 -13.56
CA VAL A 312 -5.07 -2.88 -13.81
C VAL A 312 -6.17 -3.87 -14.14
N ASP A 313 -7.28 -3.88 -13.39
CA ASP A 313 -8.46 -4.67 -13.77
C ASP A 313 -9.27 -3.91 -14.81
N GLN A 314 -9.45 -4.51 -15.98
CA GLN A 314 -10.27 -3.98 -17.09
C GLN A 314 -10.10 -2.47 -17.30
N ASP A 315 -11.18 -1.73 -17.06
CA ASP A 315 -11.29 -0.31 -17.33
C ASP A 315 -11.31 0.54 -16.05
N ASP A 316 -10.76 0.01 -14.94
CA ASP A 316 -10.59 0.67 -13.64
C ASP A 316 -10.26 2.17 -13.80
N SER A 317 -11.24 3.00 -13.46
CA SER A 317 -11.21 4.44 -13.70
C SER A 317 -10.20 5.18 -12.82
N VAL A 318 -9.81 4.62 -11.68
CA VAL A 318 -8.81 5.21 -10.78
C VAL A 318 -7.45 5.29 -11.46
N THR A 319 -7.12 4.30 -12.28
CA THR A 319 -5.84 4.24 -12.99
C THR A 319 -5.74 5.27 -14.10
N ALA A 320 -6.86 5.87 -14.51
CA ALA A 320 -6.88 6.96 -15.47
C ALA A 320 -6.56 8.34 -14.83
N LEU A 321 -6.50 8.42 -13.50
CA LEU A 321 -6.29 9.66 -12.77
C LEU A 321 -4.88 9.76 -12.17
N PRO A 322 -4.32 10.97 -12.05
CA PRO A 322 -4.54 12.17 -12.87
C PRO A 322 -4.07 11.96 -14.33
N PRO A 323 -4.41 12.84 -15.31
CA PRO A 323 -5.23 14.06 -15.21
C PRO A 323 -6.69 13.78 -14.87
N ALA A 324 -7.44 14.82 -14.52
CA ALA A 324 -8.84 14.72 -14.10
C ALA A 324 -9.69 15.78 -14.81
N PRO A 325 -10.89 15.42 -15.32
CA PRO A 325 -11.74 16.36 -16.04
C PRO A 325 -12.34 17.43 -15.12
N ALA A 326 -12.72 18.56 -15.71
CA ALA A 326 -13.57 19.55 -15.05
C ALA A 326 -14.86 18.89 -14.53
N HIS A 327 -15.33 19.34 -13.37
CA HIS A 327 -16.55 18.89 -12.70
C HIS A 327 -16.57 17.39 -12.36
N LEU A 328 -15.41 16.75 -12.27
CA LEU A 328 -15.29 15.35 -11.89
C LEU A 328 -16.01 15.04 -10.56
N VAL A 329 -15.95 15.94 -9.57
CA VAL A 329 -16.68 15.78 -8.31
C VAL A 329 -17.49 17.02 -7.99
N GLY A 330 -18.73 17.02 -8.50
CA GLY A 330 -19.65 18.13 -8.30
C GLY A 330 -19.13 19.43 -8.93
N PRO A 331 -19.05 20.56 -8.19
CA PRO A 331 -18.67 21.84 -8.78
C PRO A 331 -17.17 21.96 -9.10
N LEU A 332 -16.32 20.99 -8.71
CA LEU A 332 -14.86 21.08 -8.85
C LEU A 332 -14.25 19.82 -9.49
N PRO A 333 -13.07 19.92 -10.14
CA PRO A 333 -12.35 21.17 -10.48
C PRO A 333 -13.10 21.97 -11.56
N LEU A 334 -12.94 23.29 -11.62
CA LEU A 334 -13.68 24.13 -12.60
C LEU A 334 -13.14 24.02 -14.04
N GLN A 335 -11.96 23.44 -14.19
CA GLN A 335 -11.24 23.27 -15.46
C GLN A 335 -10.57 21.91 -15.44
N ASP A 336 -10.28 21.37 -16.62
CA ASP A 336 -9.47 20.16 -16.75
C ASP A 336 -8.14 20.36 -16.06
N ASP A 337 -7.68 19.32 -15.37
CA ASP A 337 -6.37 19.31 -14.75
C ASP A 337 -5.30 19.12 -15.84
N PRO A 338 -4.49 20.14 -16.17
CA PRO A 338 -3.53 20.06 -17.27
C PRO A 338 -2.28 19.24 -16.91
N ARG A 339 -2.21 18.69 -15.69
CA ARG A 339 -1.02 18.00 -15.20
C ARG A 339 -0.91 16.61 -15.78
N VAL A 340 0.23 16.36 -16.42
CA VAL A 340 0.58 15.07 -17.01
C VAL A 340 1.44 14.31 -16.01
N TYR A 341 0.80 13.69 -15.01
CA TYR A 341 1.44 12.54 -14.39
C TYR A 341 1.42 11.38 -15.37
N ILE A 342 2.44 10.54 -15.29
CA ILE A 342 2.53 9.32 -16.09
C ILE A 342 2.67 8.12 -15.18
N HIS A 343 2.24 6.97 -15.68
CA HIS A 343 2.49 5.70 -15.01
C HIS A 343 3.96 5.31 -15.09
N VAL A 344 4.42 4.64 -14.04
CA VAL A 344 5.65 3.85 -14.09
C VAL A 344 5.44 2.63 -15.01
N ASP A 345 6.54 2.11 -15.56
CA ASP A 345 6.53 1.04 -16.56
C ASP A 345 6.05 -0.33 -16.04
N SER A 346 5.98 -1.30 -16.95
CA SER A 346 5.65 -2.72 -16.66
C SER A 346 4.21 -2.92 -16.17
N GLY A 347 3.27 -2.26 -16.86
CA GLY A 347 1.83 -2.42 -16.63
C GLY A 347 1.25 -3.66 -17.31
N TYR A 348 0.27 -4.29 -16.67
CA TYR A 348 -0.57 -5.33 -17.24
C TYR A 348 -2.04 -5.03 -16.95
N ARG A 349 -2.88 -5.21 -17.95
CA ARG A 349 -4.33 -5.25 -17.81
C ARG A 349 -4.79 -6.69 -17.66
N ILE A 350 -5.58 -6.96 -16.64
CA ILE A 350 -6.19 -8.27 -16.36
C ILE A 350 -7.69 -8.22 -16.60
N PHE A 351 -8.30 -9.39 -16.80
CA PHE A 351 -9.71 -9.50 -17.20
C PHE A 351 -10.36 -10.73 -16.56
N ARG A 352 -11.68 -10.68 -16.39
CA ARG A 352 -12.49 -11.78 -15.83
C ARG A 352 -12.67 -12.97 -16.77
N GLY A 353 -12.21 -12.87 -18.03
CA GLY A 353 -12.36 -13.95 -19.01
C GLY A 353 -11.36 -13.91 -20.18
N ASN A 354 -10.33 -13.07 -20.11
CA ASN A 354 -9.29 -12.99 -21.13
C ASN A 354 -7.91 -13.05 -20.48
N LEU A 355 -6.92 -13.50 -21.25
CA LEU A 355 -5.53 -13.48 -20.79
C LEU A 355 -5.04 -12.04 -20.56
N PRO A 356 -4.10 -11.84 -19.62
CA PRO A 356 -3.52 -10.53 -19.35
C PRO A 356 -2.85 -9.94 -20.58
N VAL A 357 -2.95 -8.62 -20.73
CA VAL A 357 -2.34 -7.86 -21.83
C VAL A 357 -1.38 -6.84 -21.26
N ALA A 358 -0.17 -6.76 -21.81
CA ALA A 358 0.80 -5.74 -21.41
C ALA A 358 0.30 -4.34 -21.80
N ILE A 359 0.47 -3.37 -20.92
CA ILE A 359 0.14 -1.96 -21.14
C ILE A 359 1.40 -1.27 -21.67
N GLU A 360 1.26 -0.47 -22.73
CA GLU A 360 2.36 0.30 -23.29
C GLU A 360 2.92 1.32 -22.28
N SER A 361 4.21 1.64 -22.42
CA SER A 361 4.90 2.61 -21.59
C SER A 361 4.34 4.02 -21.82
N GLU A 362 4.05 4.73 -20.74
CA GLU A 362 3.74 6.17 -20.80
C GLU A 362 5.01 7.04 -20.68
N ILE A 363 6.18 6.43 -20.44
CA ILE A 363 7.44 7.14 -20.27
C ILE A 363 7.92 7.72 -21.60
N ASP A 364 8.29 9.00 -21.54
CA ASP A 364 8.65 9.85 -22.66
C ASP A 364 7.53 9.97 -23.72
N GLN A 365 6.31 9.54 -23.37
CA GLN A 365 5.11 9.81 -24.15
C GLN A 365 4.47 11.10 -23.63
N ASP A 366 3.79 11.80 -24.54
CA ASP A 366 2.73 12.71 -24.15
C ASP A 366 1.44 11.86 -24.17
N PRO A 367 0.99 11.28 -23.03
CA PRO A 367 -0.23 10.46 -22.99
C PRO A 367 -1.49 11.25 -23.39
N GLY A 368 -1.34 12.53 -23.71
CA GLY A 368 -2.38 13.44 -24.13
C GLY A 368 -2.77 14.33 -22.95
N PRO A 369 -3.01 15.63 -23.20
CA PRO A 369 -3.47 16.55 -22.16
C PRO A 369 -4.94 16.35 -21.77
N ALA A 370 -5.66 15.45 -22.46
CA ALA A 370 -7.10 15.30 -22.29
C ALA A 370 -7.41 14.26 -21.21
N PRO A 371 -7.99 14.67 -20.07
CA PRO A 371 -8.53 13.70 -19.13
C PRO A 371 -9.60 12.83 -19.81
N GLN A 372 -9.79 11.61 -19.30
CA GLN A 372 -10.98 10.85 -19.62
C GLN A 372 -12.24 11.65 -19.28
N THR A 373 -13.36 11.36 -19.93
CA THR A 373 -14.59 12.12 -19.69
C THR A 373 -15.14 11.83 -18.29
N VAL A 374 -15.95 12.74 -17.75
CA VAL A 374 -16.63 12.51 -16.45
C VAL A 374 -17.50 11.25 -16.54
N GLU A 375 -18.17 11.03 -17.67
CA GLU A 375 -18.98 9.84 -17.91
C GLU A 375 -18.16 8.56 -17.85
N TYR A 376 -16.92 8.57 -18.36
CA TYR A 376 -16.03 7.42 -18.25
C TYR A 376 -15.62 7.18 -16.80
N ILE A 377 -15.19 8.23 -16.08
CA ILE A 377 -14.65 8.06 -14.72
C ILE A 377 -15.74 7.63 -13.73
N SER A 378 -16.95 8.17 -13.89
CA SER A 378 -18.12 7.89 -13.03
C SER A 378 -19.01 6.74 -13.53
N ASP A 379 -18.56 6.00 -14.54
CA ASP A 379 -19.27 4.80 -14.98
C ASP A 379 -19.22 3.75 -13.88
N LEU A 380 -20.39 3.22 -13.51
CA LEU A 380 -20.52 2.28 -12.41
C LEU A 380 -19.68 1.01 -12.62
N GLN A 381 -19.53 0.54 -13.86
CA GLN A 381 -18.73 -0.63 -14.14
C GLN A 381 -17.24 -0.34 -13.97
N HIS A 382 -16.76 0.82 -14.41
CA HIS A 382 -15.36 1.21 -14.22
C HIS A 382 -15.01 1.46 -12.75
N GLU A 383 -15.96 1.99 -11.96
CA GLU A 383 -15.80 2.09 -10.50
C GLU A 383 -15.78 0.71 -9.84
N GLN A 384 -16.61 -0.22 -10.29
CA GLN A 384 -16.62 -1.61 -9.82
C GLN A 384 -15.33 -2.36 -10.14
N ASP A 385 -14.76 -2.14 -11.32
CA ASP A 385 -13.48 -2.75 -11.72
C ASP A 385 -12.33 -2.35 -10.77
N HIS A 386 -12.46 -1.25 -10.02
CA HIS A 386 -11.52 -0.88 -8.97
C HIS A 386 -11.67 -1.69 -7.66
N SER A 387 -12.75 -2.44 -7.47
CA SER A 387 -12.97 -3.15 -6.21
C SER A 387 -12.05 -4.39 -6.10
N PRO A 388 -11.49 -4.67 -4.91
CA PRO A 388 -10.62 -5.83 -4.74
C PRO A 388 -11.30 -7.18 -5.10
N VAL A 389 -12.62 -7.27 -5.01
CA VAL A 389 -13.38 -8.48 -5.38
C VAL A 389 -13.26 -8.78 -6.89
N TYR A 390 -13.31 -7.75 -7.73
CA TYR A 390 -13.19 -7.91 -9.18
C TYR A 390 -11.74 -8.16 -9.61
N TYR A 391 -10.79 -7.48 -8.97
CA TYR A 391 -9.36 -7.79 -9.09
C TYR A 391 -9.06 -9.25 -8.79
N TRP A 392 -9.61 -9.81 -7.70
CA TRP A 392 -9.43 -11.22 -7.37
C TRP A 392 -9.90 -12.15 -8.51
N ALA A 393 -11.11 -11.92 -9.01
CA ALA A 393 -11.66 -12.73 -10.11
C ALA A 393 -10.77 -12.68 -11.37
N SER A 394 -10.28 -11.50 -11.74
CA SER A 394 -9.38 -11.34 -12.89
C SER A 394 -7.99 -11.91 -12.66
N LEU A 395 -7.48 -11.86 -11.43
CA LEU A 395 -6.20 -12.48 -11.07
C LEU A 395 -6.24 -14.00 -11.17
N LEU A 396 -7.36 -14.63 -10.82
CA LEU A 396 -7.53 -16.07 -11.01
C LEU A 396 -7.43 -16.48 -12.48
N VAL A 397 -7.94 -15.65 -13.40
CA VAL A 397 -7.80 -15.86 -14.86
C VAL A 397 -6.36 -15.66 -15.29
N ALA A 398 -5.73 -14.56 -14.85
CA ALA A 398 -4.34 -14.24 -15.15
C ALA A 398 -3.38 -15.36 -14.72
N ASN A 399 -3.68 -16.00 -13.59
CA ASN A 399 -2.92 -17.07 -12.98
C ASN A 399 -3.28 -18.47 -13.54
N GLY A 400 -4.26 -18.57 -14.46
CA GLY A 400 -4.68 -19.83 -15.08
C GLY A 400 -5.45 -20.77 -14.13
N THR A 401 -5.98 -20.23 -13.03
CA THR A 401 -6.72 -20.98 -12.00
C THR A 401 -8.24 -21.01 -12.23
N SER A 402 -8.78 -20.10 -13.04
CA SER A 402 -10.15 -20.22 -13.54
C SER A 402 -10.15 -20.92 -14.91
N GLY A 403 -11.08 -21.86 -15.11
CA GLY A 403 -11.29 -22.49 -16.40
C GLY A 403 -11.82 -21.45 -17.39
N VAL A 404 -11.01 -21.09 -18.38
CA VAL A 404 -11.42 -20.26 -19.53
C VAL A 404 -12.11 -21.11 -20.57
#